data_AF-A6G666-F1
#
_entry.id   AF-A6G666-F1
#
_cell.length_a   1.000
_cell.length_b   1.000
_cell.length_c   1.000
_cell.angle_alpha   90.00
_cell.angle_beta   90.00
_cell.angle_gamma   90.00
#
_symmetry.space_group_name_H-M   'P 1'
#
loop_
_entity.id
_entity.type
_entity.pdbx_description
1 polymer ?
#
loop_
_entity_poly.entity_id
_entity_poly.type
_entity_poly.pdbx_seq_one_letter_code
_entity_poly.pdbx_strand_id
1 'polypeptide(L)'
;MFAAVQRWGGVLVRPRATFEAFHAAHSADPRVGKWDAWALTGLYVAGSQVQAISEALAKYQAFDSLAILFNGVAMAVLAPILVGFLAEALLGARHRAYGNMTLVPLVALATLANLLRQQGVQLPGPHYLPEMMGSAWAVALAFWGRARLPKFEAESKKSKSTSSESPADD
;
A
#
# COMPACT_ATOMS: atom_id res chain seq x y z
N MET A 1 -9.68 -12.96 5.37
CA MET A 1 -8.38 -12.53 5.91
C MET A 1 -7.20 -13.18 5.19
N PHE A 2 -7.17 -14.50 5.04
CA PHE A 2 -6.09 -15.23 4.34
C PHE A 2 -5.80 -14.73 2.91
N ALA A 3 -6.84 -14.46 2.13
CA ALA A 3 -6.69 -13.91 0.77
C ALA A 3 -5.96 -12.55 0.73
N ALA A 4 -6.12 -11.69 1.75
CA ALA A 4 -5.41 -10.41 1.81
C ALA A 4 -3.92 -10.61 2.08
N VAL A 5 -3.58 -11.50 3.02
CA VAL A 5 -2.18 -11.86 3.33
C VAL A 5 -1.50 -12.49 2.13
N GLN A 6 -2.18 -13.39 1.42
CA GLN A 6 -1.67 -13.98 0.19
C GLN A 6 -1.39 -12.94 -0.89
N ARG A 7 -2.28 -11.94 -1.06
CA ARG A 7 -2.02 -10.83 -1.98
C ARG A 7 -0.83 -9.99 -1.55
N TRP A 8 -0.71 -9.62 -0.28
CA TRP A 8 0.40 -8.81 0.18
C TRP A 8 1.74 -9.55 0.05
N GLY A 9 1.80 -10.82 0.46
CA GLY A 9 2.98 -11.66 0.23
C GLY A 9 3.28 -11.87 -1.26
N GLY A 10 2.23 -12.06 -2.07
CA GLY A 10 2.33 -12.19 -3.51
C GLY A 10 2.95 -10.97 -4.18
N VAL A 11 2.64 -9.75 -3.73
CA VAL A 11 3.23 -8.52 -4.28
C VAL A 11 4.76 -8.51 -4.09
N LEU A 12 5.26 -9.04 -2.98
CA LEU A 12 6.69 -9.09 -2.69
C LEU A 12 7.43 -10.17 -3.49
N VAL A 13 6.80 -11.33 -3.71
CA VAL A 13 7.45 -12.49 -4.34
C VAL A 13 7.21 -12.54 -5.85
N ARG A 14 5.95 -12.32 -6.28
CA ARG A 14 5.49 -12.40 -7.67
C ARG A 14 4.56 -11.22 -7.98
N PRO A 15 5.11 -9.99 -8.07
CA PRO A 15 4.30 -8.78 -8.25
C PRO A 15 3.38 -8.89 -9.47
N ARG A 16 3.89 -9.36 -10.61
CA ARG A 16 3.13 -9.48 -11.86
C ARG A 16 1.88 -10.33 -11.74
N ALA A 17 2.05 -11.60 -11.33
CA ALA A 17 0.93 -12.52 -11.19
C ALA A 17 -0.08 -12.03 -10.15
N THR A 18 0.39 -11.35 -9.11
CA THR A 18 -0.47 -10.82 -8.06
C THR A 18 -1.30 -9.62 -8.52
N PHE A 19 -0.71 -8.71 -9.30
CA PHE A 19 -1.43 -7.60 -9.89
C PHE A 19 -2.47 -8.07 -10.93
N GLU A 20 -2.13 -9.07 -11.75
CA GLU A 20 -3.07 -9.68 -12.71
C GLU A 20 -4.23 -10.37 -11.99
N ALA A 21 -3.95 -11.17 -10.94
CA ALA A 21 -4.99 -11.81 -10.13
C ALA A 21 -5.87 -10.79 -9.39
N PHE A 22 -5.27 -9.72 -8.88
CA PHE A 22 -6.02 -8.63 -8.24
C PHE A 22 -6.89 -7.87 -9.24
N HIS A 23 -6.39 -7.61 -10.45
CA HIS A 23 -7.17 -6.98 -11.52
C HIS A 23 -8.41 -7.79 -11.87
N ALA A 24 -8.25 -9.12 -12.05
CA ALA A 24 -9.36 -10.02 -12.34
C ALA A 24 -10.39 -10.03 -11.19
N ALA A 25 -9.94 -10.13 -9.95
CA ALA A 25 -10.82 -10.15 -8.77
C ALA A 25 -11.53 -8.80 -8.55
N HIS A 26 -10.85 -7.68 -8.74
CA HIS A 26 -11.40 -6.34 -8.55
C HIS A 26 -12.38 -5.95 -9.66
N SER A 27 -12.17 -6.44 -10.88
CA SER A 27 -13.11 -6.25 -12.00
C SER A 27 -14.42 -7.02 -11.79
N ALA A 28 -14.37 -8.17 -11.10
CA ALA A 28 -15.55 -8.94 -10.73
C ALA A 28 -16.26 -8.37 -9.48
N ASP A 29 -15.51 -7.89 -8.49
CA ASP A 29 -16.04 -7.21 -7.29
C ASP A 29 -15.17 -6.01 -6.89
N PRO A 30 -15.66 -4.76 -7.11
CA PRO A 30 -14.94 -3.53 -6.74
C PRO A 30 -14.65 -3.38 -5.25
N ARG A 31 -15.26 -4.19 -4.37
CA ARG A 31 -14.99 -4.16 -2.92
C ARG A 31 -13.67 -4.85 -2.57
N VAL A 32 -13.13 -5.67 -3.46
CA VAL A 32 -11.85 -6.38 -3.26
C VAL A 32 -10.71 -5.36 -3.15
N GLY A 33 -10.03 -5.32 -2.00
CA GLY A 33 -8.91 -4.40 -1.79
C GLY A 33 -9.29 -3.01 -1.26
N LYS A 34 -10.58 -2.74 -1.04
CA LYS A 34 -11.05 -1.44 -0.50
C LYS A 34 -10.41 -1.09 0.85
N TRP A 35 -10.18 -2.10 1.69
CA TRP A 35 -9.65 -1.94 3.05
C TRP A 35 -8.13 -2.13 3.14
N ASP A 36 -7.46 -2.44 2.02
CA ASP A 36 -6.04 -2.79 2.05
C ASP A 36 -5.17 -1.62 2.51
N ALA A 37 -5.48 -0.39 2.07
CA ALA A 37 -4.77 0.80 2.55
C ALA A 37 -4.83 0.93 4.08
N TRP A 38 -6.04 0.86 4.64
CA TRP A 38 -6.24 0.99 6.08
C TRP A 38 -5.61 -0.15 6.87
N ALA A 39 -5.72 -1.38 6.36
CA ALA A 39 -5.10 -2.54 7.00
C ALA A 39 -3.56 -2.44 6.97
N LEU A 40 -2.98 -2.00 5.85
CA LEU A 40 -1.53 -1.81 5.72
C LEU A 40 -1.03 -0.63 6.57
N THR A 41 -1.77 0.48 6.64
CA THR A 41 -1.45 1.59 7.54
C THR A 41 -1.53 1.16 9.00
N GLY A 42 -2.58 0.42 9.39
CA GLY A 42 -2.69 -0.13 10.74
C GLY A 42 -1.52 -1.07 11.07
N LEU A 43 -1.13 -1.93 10.13
CA LEU A 43 0.01 -2.83 10.27
C LEU A 43 1.34 -2.07 10.34
N TYR A 44 1.50 -1.00 9.55
CA TYR A 44 2.67 -0.11 9.63
C TYR A 44 2.80 0.49 11.02
N VAL A 45 1.70 1.06 11.53
CA VAL A 45 1.69 1.72 12.84
C VAL A 45 1.98 0.69 13.94
N ALA A 46 1.29 -0.45 13.93
CA ALA A 46 1.49 -1.52 14.90
C ALA A 46 2.84 -2.24 14.76
N GLY A 47 3.45 -2.22 13.58
CA GLY A 47 4.70 -2.93 13.30
C GLY A 47 5.94 -2.07 13.51
N SER A 48 5.86 -0.76 13.24
CA SER A 48 7.02 0.15 13.22
C SER A 48 6.94 1.29 14.23
N GLN A 49 5.74 1.71 14.66
CA GLN A 49 5.55 2.93 15.46
C GLN A 49 5.12 2.64 16.91
N VAL A 50 5.14 1.39 17.36
CA VAL A 50 4.71 1.00 18.72
C VAL A 50 5.47 1.79 19.79
N GLN A 51 6.79 1.91 19.66
CA GLN A 51 7.61 2.65 20.64
C GLN A 51 7.25 4.13 20.65
N ALA A 52 7.13 4.76 19.48
CA ALA A 52 6.75 6.18 19.37
C ALA A 52 5.35 6.45 19.96
N ILE A 53 4.40 5.53 19.75
CA ILE A 53 3.06 5.62 20.33
C ILE A 53 3.10 5.42 21.84
N SER A 54 3.87 4.46 22.35
CA SER A 54 4.04 4.26 23.79
C SER A 54 4.65 5.48 24.46
N GLU A 55 5.65 6.12 23.84
CA GLU A 55 6.22 7.37 24.34
C GLU A 55 5.22 8.53 24.30
N ALA A 56 4.44 8.66 23.22
CA ALA A 56 3.40 9.69 23.13
C ALA A 56 2.31 9.48 24.19
N LEU A 57 1.95 8.24 24.48
CA LEU A 57 0.99 7.87 25.52
C LEU A 57 1.53 8.18 26.92
N ALA A 58 2.80 7.89 27.19
CA ALA A 58 3.45 8.25 28.45
C ALA A 58 3.50 9.78 28.66
N LYS A 59 3.81 10.53 27.60
CA LYS A 59 3.77 12.00 27.63
C LYS A 59 2.34 12.52 27.82
N TYR A 60 1.35 11.89 27.19
CA TYR A 60 -0.05 12.23 27.43
C TYR A 60 -0.42 12.04 28.91
N GLN A 61 -0.06 10.92 29.54
CA GLN A 61 -0.33 10.70 30.97
C GLN A 61 0.35 11.74 31.88
N ALA A 62 1.54 12.23 31.48
CA ALA A 62 2.28 13.22 32.26
C ALA A 62 1.73 14.65 32.11
N PHE A 63 1.21 15.02 30.94
CA PHE A 63 0.82 16.40 30.61
C PHE A 63 -0.69 16.59 30.37
N ASP A 64 -1.47 15.51 30.41
CA ASP A 64 -2.91 15.41 30.10
C ASP A 64 -3.33 16.14 28.80
N SER A 65 -2.43 16.17 27.82
CA SER A 65 -2.63 16.91 26.58
C SER A 65 -2.91 15.97 25.42
N LEU A 66 -4.18 15.95 24.98
CA LEU A 66 -4.61 15.20 23.79
C LEU A 66 -3.86 15.62 22.52
N ALA A 67 -3.34 16.86 22.47
CA ALA A 67 -2.57 17.37 21.34
C ALA A 67 -1.25 16.60 21.14
N ILE A 68 -0.60 16.18 22.23
CA ILE A 68 0.67 15.42 22.16
C ILE A 68 0.40 14.02 21.61
N LEU A 69 -0.66 13.36 22.08
CA LEU A 69 -1.06 12.04 21.61
C LEU A 69 -1.44 12.11 20.13
N PHE A 70 -2.25 13.09 19.74
CA PHE A 70 -2.66 13.30 18.35
C PHE A 70 -1.45 13.54 17.45
N ASN A 71 -0.49 14.37 17.85
CA ASN A 71 0.72 14.62 17.09
C ASN A 71 1.55 13.33 16.90
N GLY A 72 1.68 12.51 17.96
CA GLY A 72 2.38 11.22 17.87
C GLY A 72 1.72 10.28 16.85
N VAL A 73 0.39 10.15 16.90
CA VAL A 73 -0.37 9.34 15.94
C VAL A 73 -0.29 9.92 14.53
N ALA A 74 -0.41 11.23 14.37
CA ALA A 74 -0.33 11.91 13.09
C ALA A 74 1.02 11.65 12.40
N MET A 75 2.12 11.76 13.15
CA MET A 75 3.46 11.46 12.63
C MET A 75 3.60 9.98 12.28
N ALA A 76 3.03 9.07 13.07
CA ALA A 76 3.06 7.63 12.81
C ALA A 76 2.32 7.22 11.52
N VAL A 77 1.24 7.91 11.15
CA VAL A 77 0.49 7.63 9.90
C VAL A 77 0.99 8.44 8.70
N LEU A 78 1.84 9.45 8.92
CA LEU A 78 2.26 10.38 7.87
C LEU A 78 3.01 9.67 6.74
N ALA A 79 3.97 8.80 7.07
CA ALA A 79 4.76 8.06 6.08
C ALA A 79 3.89 7.21 5.12
N PRO A 80 3.04 6.28 5.60
CA PRO A 80 2.19 5.49 4.70
C PRO A 80 1.20 6.35 3.91
N ILE A 81 0.71 7.46 4.48
CA ILE A 81 -0.16 8.41 3.76
C ILE A 81 0.61 9.08 2.61
N LEU A 82 1.80 9.62 2.87
CA LEU A 82 2.62 10.29 1.86
C LEU A 82 3.02 9.34 0.73
N VAL A 83 3.45 8.12 1.07
CA VAL A 83 3.82 7.11 0.08
C VAL A 83 2.60 6.66 -0.71
N GLY A 84 1.44 6.54 -0.07
CA GLY A 84 0.17 6.22 -0.74
C GLY A 84 -0.20 7.29 -1.76
N PHE A 85 -0.13 8.57 -1.38
CA PHE A 85 -0.37 9.69 -2.29
C PHE A 85 0.63 9.75 -3.44
N LEU A 86 1.92 9.52 -3.15
CA LEU A 86 2.95 9.50 -4.18
C LEU A 86 2.72 8.36 -5.17
N ALA A 87 2.40 7.16 -4.69
CA ALA A 87 2.06 6.03 -5.53
C ALA A 87 0.79 6.30 -6.37
N GLU A 88 -0.24 6.90 -5.77
CA GLU A 88 -1.46 7.29 -6.49
C GLU A 88 -1.16 8.31 -7.60
N ALA A 89 -0.33 9.32 -7.33
CA ALA A 89 0.10 10.31 -8.32
C ALA A 89 0.89 9.66 -9.48
N LEU A 90 1.76 8.68 -9.17
CA LEU A 90 2.55 7.97 -10.17
C LEU A 90 1.71 7.01 -11.01
N LEU A 91 0.79 6.26 -10.40
CA LEU A 91 -0.10 5.31 -11.08
C LEU A 91 -1.24 6.01 -11.85
N GLY A 92 -1.61 7.21 -11.41
CA GLY A 92 -2.73 8.00 -11.93
C GLY A 92 -4.09 7.54 -11.38
N ALA A 93 -5.09 8.43 -11.46
CA ALA A 93 -6.43 8.24 -10.87
C ALA A 93 -7.13 6.93 -11.31
N ARG A 94 -6.80 6.44 -12.50
CA ARG A 94 -7.35 5.22 -13.09
C ARG A 94 -6.88 3.93 -12.43
N HIS A 95 -5.76 3.97 -11.70
CA HIS A 95 -5.14 2.81 -11.08
C HIS A 95 -5.09 2.94 -9.55
N ARG A 96 -6.00 3.74 -8.97
CA ARG A 96 -6.03 4.01 -7.53
C ARG A 96 -6.13 2.75 -6.66
N ALA A 97 -6.87 1.74 -7.11
CA ALA A 97 -6.98 0.45 -6.40
C ALA A 97 -5.62 -0.26 -6.24
N TYR A 98 -4.67 -0.05 -7.16
CA TYR A 98 -3.34 -0.65 -7.13
C TYR A 98 -2.35 0.12 -6.24
N GLY A 99 -2.60 1.40 -5.99
CA GLY A 99 -1.74 2.23 -5.12
C GLY A 99 -1.69 1.73 -3.68
N ASN A 100 -2.69 0.98 -3.23
CA ASN A 100 -2.67 0.38 -1.91
C ASN A 100 -1.62 -0.75 -1.82
N MET A 101 -1.42 -1.50 -2.90
CA MET A 101 -0.47 -2.62 -2.93
C MET A 101 0.98 -2.16 -2.93
N THR A 102 1.25 -0.95 -3.42
CA THR A 102 2.61 -0.40 -3.40
C THR A 102 3.06 -0.01 -2.00
N LEU A 103 2.16 0.05 -1.01
CA LEU A 103 2.55 0.27 0.40
C LEU A 103 3.18 -0.98 1.03
N VAL A 104 2.95 -2.17 0.49
CA VAL A 104 3.40 -3.43 1.10
C VAL A 104 4.90 -3.47 1.39
N PRO A 105 5.82 -3.08 0.48
CA PRO A 105 7.25 -3.05 0.78
C PRO A 105 7.62 -2.08 1.90
N LEU A 106 6.97 -0.92 1.97
CA LEU A 106 7.16 0.04 3.05
C LEU A 106 6.82 -0.60 4.39
N VAL A 107 5.63 -1.20 4.48
CA VAL A 107 5.18 -1.87 5.72
C VAL A 107 6.12 -3.01 6.09
N ALA A 108 6.51 -3.85 5.12
CA ALA A 108 7.39 -4.98 5.36
C ALA A 108 8.76 -4.54 5.87
N LEU A 109 9.41 -3.57 5.22
CA LEU A 109 10.76 -3.11 5.58
C LEU A 109 10.77 -2.34 6.90
N ALA A 110 9.81 -1.44 7.12
CA ALA A 110 9.71 -0.69 8.38
C ALA A 110 9.43 -1.61 9.57
N THR A 111 8.51 -2.58 9.40
CA THR A 111 8.19 -3.55 10.46
C THR A 111 9.37 -4.48 10.74
N LEU A 112 10.01 -5.02 9.70
CA LEU A 112 11.16 -5.90 9.85
C LEU A 112 12.32 -5.19 10.55
N ALA A 113 12.60 -3.94 10.17
CA ALA A 113 13.66 -3.16 10.79
C ALA A 113 13.37 -2.87 12.27
N ASN A 114 12.12 -2.56 12.63
CA ASN A 114 11.74 -2.37 14.02
C ASN A 114 11.89 -3.68 14.83
N LEU A 115 11.46 -4.82 14.28
CA LEU A 115 11.64 -6.12 14.92
C LEU A 115 13.12 -6.47 15.13
N LEU A 116 13.97 -6.21 14.13
CA LEU A 116 15.42 -6.40 14.25
C LEU A 116 16.02 -5.52 15.35
N ARG A 117 15.59 -4.26 15.45
CA ARG A 117 16.03 -3.36 16.53
C ARG A 117 15.60 -3.84 17.91
N GLN A 118 14.38 -4.38 18.04
CA GLN A 118 13.90 -4.97 19.29
C GLN A 118 14.72 -6.20 19.71
N GLN A 119 15.35 -6.89 18.76
CA GLN A 119 16.29 -7.99 19.02
C GLN A 119 17.73 -7.52 19.28
N GLY A 120 17.96 -6.21 19.36
CA GLY A 120 19.29 -5.64 19.59
C GLY A 120 20.17 -5.54 18.33
N VAL A 121 19.61 -5.82 17.14
CA VAL A 121 20.34 -5.70 15.88
C VAL A 121 20.44 -4.22 15.50
N GLN A 122 21.66 -3.69 15.53
CA GLN A 122 21.92 -2.34 15.06
C GLN A 122 22.01 -2.33 13.53
N LEU A 123 21.02 -1.72 12.88
CA LEU A 123 21.06 -1.49 11.45
C LEU A 123 22.02 -0.32 11.16
N PRO A 124 23.04 -0.50 10.30
CA PRO A 124 23.95 0.58 9.96
C PRO A 124 23.21 1.70 9.21
N GLY A 125 23.47 2.95 9.60
CA GLY A 125 22.91 4.14 8.97
C GLY A 125 21.83 4.84 9.81
N PRO A 126 21.13 5.83 9.21
CA PRO A 126 20.14 6.63 9.93
C PRO A 126 18.88 5.83 10.29
N HIS A 127 18.20 6.26 11.35
CA HIS A 127 17.00 5.59 11.86
C HIS A 127 15.87 5.47 10.81
N TYR A 128 15.80 6.41 9.88
CA TYR A 128 14.80 6.48 8.80
C TYR A 128 15.19 5.66 7.54
N LEU A 129 16.36 5.00 7.52
CA LEU A 129 16.81 4.24 6.35
C LEU A 129 15.84 3.15 5.89
N PRO A 130 15.22 2.33 6.78
CA PRO A 130 14.23 1.33 6.37
C PRO A 130 13.00 1.94 5.71
N GLU A 131 12.53 3.08 6.21
CA GLU A 131 11.39 3.82 5.66
C GLU A 131 11.74 4.40 4.29
N MET A 132 12.96 4.91 4.12
CA MET A 132 13.46 5.36 2.80
C MET A 132 13.53 4.21 1.80
N MET A 133 14.10 3.07 2.18
CA MET A 133 14.18 1.90 1.31
C MET A 133 12.77 1.39 0.95
N GLY A 134 11.89 1.31 1.94
CA GLY A 134 10.48 0.96 1.75
C GLY A 134 9.74 1.88 0.80
N SER A 135 9.95 3.18 0.95
CA SER A 135 9.36 4.21 0.08
C SER A 135 9.92 4.15 -1.33
N ALA A 136 11.23 3.98 -1.48
CA ALA A 136 11.87 3.84 -2.78
C ALA A 136 11.36 2.60 -3.53
N TRP A 137 11.19 1.48 -2.81
CA TRP A 137 10.63 0.25 -3.38
C TRP A 137 9.16 0.39 -3.76
N ALA A 138 8.37 1.08 -2.93
CA ALA A 138 6.98 1.42 -3.22
C ALA A 138 6.86 2.26 -4.50
N VAL A 139 7.69 3.28 -4.65
CA VAL A 139 7.76 4.14 -5.84
C VAL A 139 8.20 3.35 -7.07
N ALA A 140 9.22 2.49 -6.94
CA ALA A 140 9.67 1.62 -8.02
C ALA A 140 8.57 0.67 -8.49
N LEU A 141 7.80 0.08 -7.55
CA LEU A 141 6.64 -0.74 -7.87
C LEU A 141 5.51 0.07 -8.54
N ALA A 142 5.25 1.29 -8.08
CA ALA A 142 4.25 2.17 -8.70
C ALA A 142 4.64 2.52 -10.15
N PHE A 143 5.91 2.85 -10.38
CA PHE A 143 6.43 3.14 -11.71
C PHE A 143 6.41 1.91 -12.62
N TRP A 144 6.84 0.76 -12.11
CA TRP A 144 6.80 -0.50 -12.82
C TRP A 144 5.37 -0.92 -13.16
N GLY A 145 4.43 -0.76 -12.21
CA GLY A 145 3.00 -1.01 -12.40
C GLY A 145 2.42 -0.11 -13.48
N ARG A 146 2.73 1.19 -13.47
CA ARG A 146 2.32 2.14 -14.53
C ARG A 146 2.81 1.69 -15.92
N ALA A 147 4.04 1.20 -16.02
CA ALA A 147 4.62 0.78 -17.29
C ALA A 147 4.07 -0.57 -17.80
N ARG A 148 3.63 -1.45 -16.90
CA ARG A 148 3.29 -2.84 -17.22
C ARG A 148 1.82 -3.20 -17.13
N LEU A 149 0.99 -2.39 -16.46
CA LEU A 149 -0.47 -2.50 -16.53
C LEU A 149 -0.89 -1.87 -17.87
N PRO A 150 -1.22 -2.68 -18.91
CA PRO A 150 -1.62 -2.13 -20.19
C PRO A 150 -2.95 -1.39 -20.04
N LYS A 151 -3.31 -0.53 -20.99
CA LYS A 151 -4.59 0.18 -21.06
C LYS A 151 -5.78 -0.81 -21.05
N PHE A 152 -6.21 -1.29 -19.89
CA PHE A 152 -7.31 -2.27 -19.73
C PHE A 152 -8.70 -1.76 -20.24
N GLU A 153 -8.82 -0.53 -20.78
CA GLU A 153 -10.04 -0.06 -21.44
C GLU A 153 -10.02 -0.21 -22.97
N ALA A 154 -8.88 -0.49 -23.61
CA ALA A 154 -8.85 -0.61 -25.07
C ALA A 154 -9.69 -1.81 -25.56
N GLU A 155 -9.84 -2.86 -24.74
CA GLU A 155 -10.67 -4.04 -25.05
C GLU A 155 -12.14 -3.87 -24.65
N SER A 156 -12.44 -3.11 -23.58
CA SER A 156 -13.83 -2.81 -23.18
C SER A 156 -14.59 -2.02 -24.25
N LYS A 157 -13.93 -1.06 -24.92
CA LYS A 157 -14.54 -0.34 -26.05
C LYS A 157 -14.65 -1.17 -27.31
N LYS A 158 -13.72 -2.10 -27.56
CA LYS A 158 -13.73 -2.96 -28.75
C LYS A 158 -14.78 -4.07 -28.66
N SER A 159 -14.94 -4.68 -27.49
CA SER A 159 -16.01 -5.66 -27.20
C SER A 159 -17.41 -5.07 -27.41
N LYS A 160 -17.62 -3.80 -27.02
CA LYS A 160 -18.91 -3.13 -27.16
C LYS A 160 -19.23 -2.70 -28.60
N SER A 161 -18.21 -2.48 -29.45
CA SER A 161 -18.43 -2.15 -30.87
C SER A 161 -18.70 -3.37 -31.75
N THR A 162 -18.13 -4.54 -31.44
CA THR A 162 -18.43 -5.79 -32.18
C THR A 162 -19.76 -6.43 -31.82
N SER A 163 -20.37 -6.08 -30.67
CA SER A 163 -21.69 -6.61 -30.28
C SER A 163 -22.88 -5.77 -30.81
N SER A 164 -22.62 -4.61 -31.45
CA SER A 164 -23.67 -3.77 -32.04
C SER A 164 -23.88 -3.99 -33.54
N GLU A 165 -23.05 -4.80 -34.19
CA GLU A 165 -23.31 -5.32 -35.55
C GLU A 165 -23.96 -6.71 -35.43
N SER A 166 -25.19 -6.77 -34.94
CA SER A 166 -26.07 -7.87 -35.32
C SER A 166 -26.79 -7.41 -36.59
N PRO A 167 -26.55 -8.01 -37.75
CA PRO A 167 -27.31 -7.70 -38.95
C PRO A 167 -28.78 -7.99 -38.67
N ALA A 168 -29.63 -7.01 -38.96
CA ALA A 168 -31.04 -7.22 -39.13
C ALA A 168 -31.19 -8.08 -40.39
N ASP A 169 -31.36 -9.39 -40.21
CA ASP A 169 -31.77 -10.28 -41.28
C ASP A 169 -33.30 -10.37 -41.28
N ASP A 170 -33.82 -10.02 -42.45
CA ASP A 170 -35.18 -10.00 -43.02
C ASP A 170 -36.23 -10.99 -42.47
#